data_AF-A0A2A6C015-F1
#
_entry.id   AF-A0A2A6C015-F1
#
_cell.length_a   1.000
_cell.length_b   1.000
_cell.length_c   1.000
_cell.angle_alpha   90.00
_cell.angle_beta   90.00
_cell.angle_gamma   90.00
#
_symmetry.space_group_name_H-M   'P 1'
#
loop_
_entity.id
_entity.type
_entity.pdbx_description
1 polymer ?
#
loop_
_entity_poly.entity_id
_entity_poly.type
_entity_poly.pdbx_seq_one_letter_code
_entity_poly.pdbx_strand_id
1 'polypeptide(L)'
;MLPVPVSSLVSPGYECIAIDIFSNSSTSALYKQAPNAPISETPTFINYLSQITSCAHPSIVIGDFNYPTIDWYTNFSLANWDIVNSHIACHDWTIALLNKTATEAYSYFSNFVNGLLDAFVPLKVPKSSSGYPKFLSILHDRLERLHSAAPNCDSTHMLRARFNKALKTFEIKRESDAIHSGNANLFFKYCKSRFKPSSPSLPGIVDGSGAILLTNKDKATAFSKFFSKVQTPPMISVLPLPPPSGTSFDIPYISIEQILRLEHLQLETLEYRRALNDMYFLFDSVNGFVHLDTSNLYSIAPLSRSLRSSHNLRLAIPFLMPVSFSSCASRSLTLWNSLSTPVVTLPRIPYRNLLRRTPLSVLPKSHIKL
;
A
#
# COMPACT_ATOMS: atom_id res chain seq x y z
N MET A 1 -16.49 14.89 -32.59
CA MET A 1 -17.12 15.88 -31.71
C MET A 1 -16.24 16.04 -30.48
N LEU A 2 -16.00 17.28 -30.04
CA LEU A 2 -15.15 17.57 -28.88
C LEU A 2 -15.88 17.18 -27.59
N PRO A 3 -15.18 16.68 -26.56
CA PRO A 3 -15.76 16.43 -25.25
C PRO A 3 -16.31 17.72 -24.64
N VAL A 4 -17.54 17.67 -24.12
CA VAL A 4 -18.19 18.82 -23.48
C VAL A 4 -18.18 18.60 -21.96
N PRO A 5 -17.62 19.54 -21.16
CA PRO A 5 -17.69 19.45 -19.71
C PRO A 5 -19.14 19.55 -19.24
N VAL A 6 -19.57 18.61 -18.40
CA VAL A 6 -20.95 18.49 -17.89
C VAL A 6 -21.08 19.11 -16.51
N SER A 7 -20.06 18.93 -15.66
CA SER A 7 -20.01 19.52 -14.33
C SER A 7 -18.58 19.57 -13.81
N SER A 8 -18.32 20.49 -12.89
CA SER A 8 -17.04 20.59 -12.17
C SER A 8 -17.31 20.85 -10.70
N LEU A 9 -16.59 20.15 -9.82
CA LEU A 9 -16.56 20.43 -8.39
C LEU A 9 -15.14 20.81 -8.00
N VAL A 10 -15.02 21.97 -7.37
CA VAL A 10 -13.79 22.42 -6.72
C VAL A 10 -14.14 22.68 -5.27
N SER A 11 -13.64 21.83 -4.37
CA SER A 11 -13.69 22.04 -2.92
C SER A 11 -12.27 22.07 -2.35
N PRO A 12 -12.05 22.56 -1.12
CA PRO A 12 -10.71 22.70 -0.53
C PRO A 12 -9.89 21.40 -0.52
N GLY A 13 -10.53 20.22 -0.54
CA GLY A 13 -9.88 18.90 -0.59
C GLY A 13 -10.01 18.12 -1.91
N TYR A 14 -10.86 18.56 -2.85
CA TYR A 14 -11.23 17.77 -4.03
C TYR A 14 -11.29 18.60 -5.31
N GLU A 15 -10.64 18.10 -6.36
CA GLU A 15 -10.78 18.60 -7.73
C GLU A 15 -11.42 17.50 -8.59
N CYS A 16 -12.61 17.77 -9.14
CA CYS A 16 -13.33 16.82 -9.97
C CYS A 16 -13.93 17.50 -11.20
N ILE A 17 -13.75 16.88 -12.37
CA ILE A 17 -14.31 17.33 -13.65
C ILE A 17 -15.04 16.16 -14.28
N ALA A 18 -16.34 16.32 -14.54
CA ALA A 18 -17.14 15.36 -15.28
C ALA A 18 -17.30 15.80 -16.74
N ILE A 19 -17.07 14.86 -17.65
CA ILE A 19 -17.07 15.08 -19.10
C ILE A 19 -18.03 14.07 -19.73
N ASP A 20 -18.97 14.54 -20.53
CA ASP A 20 -19.75 13.61 -21.36
C ASP A 20 -18.98 13.29 -22.64
N ILE A 21 -18.90 12.01 -22.96
CA ILE A 21 -18.28 11.56 -24.19
C ILE A 21 -19.40 11.02 -25.09
N PHE A 22 -19.90 11.90 -25.97
CA PHE A 22 -20.98 11.66 -26.95
C PHE A 22 -20.60 10.69 -28.09
N SER A 23 -19.73 9.71 -27.83
CA SER A 23 -19.41 8.66 -28.79
C SER A 23 -20.36 7.46 -28.68
N ASN A 24 -20.93 7.20 -27.50
CA ASN A 24 -21.71 5.98 -27.21
C ASN A 24 -22.71 6.14 -26.03
N SER A 25 -23.11 7.36 -25.67
CA SER A 25 -23.97 7.63 -24.49
C SER A 25 -23.35 7.11 -23.17
N SER A 26 -22.09 7.46 -22.92
CA SER A 26 -21.35 7.13 -21.69
C SER A 26 -20.71 8.37 -21.10
N THR A 27 -20.92 8.62 -19.80
CA THR A 27 -20.37 9.78 -19.09
C THR A 27 -19.07 9.39 -18.37
N SER A 28 -18.01 10.19 -18.50
CA SER A 28 -16.70 9.92 -17.89
C SER A 28 -16.31 11.04 -16.91
N ALA A 29 -16.03 10.70 -15.66
CA ALA A 29 -15.60 11.67 -14.65
C ALA A 29 -14.12 11.49 -14.28
N LEU A 30 -13.35 12.57 -14.39
CA LEU A 30 -11.95 12.66 -14.02
C LEU A 30 -11.81 13.31 -12.63
N TYR A 31 -11.03 12.67 -11.77
CA TYR A 31 -10.96 12.97 -10.34
C TYR A 31 -9.51 13.15 -9.84
N LYS A 32 -9.32 14.02 -8.85
CA LYS A 32 -8.06 14.19 -8.12
C LYS A 32 -8.34 14.61 -6.67
N GLN A 33 -7.89 13.78 -5.72
CA GLN A 33 -7.92 14.07 -4.29
C GLN A 33 -6.63 14.78 -3.86
N ALA A 34 -6.73 15.85 -3.08
CA ALA A 34 -5.54 16.40 -2.43
C ALA A 34 -5.03 15.44 -1.34
N PRO A 35 -3.71 15.27 -1.14
CA PRO A 35 -3.14 14.37 -0.13
C PRO A 35 -3.61 14.65 1.30
N ASN A 36 -4.02 15.90 1.59
CA ASN A 36 -4.43 16.39 2.90
C ASN A 36 -5.95 16.65 2.99
N ALA A 37 -6.76 16.03 2.13
CA ALA A 37 -8.20 16.25 2.14
C ALA A 37 -8.81 15.80 3.50
N PRO A 38 -9.53 16.68 4.21
CA PRO A 38 -10.10 16.36 5.51
C PRO A 38 -11.19 15.29 5.39
N ILE A 39 -11.14 14.27 6.26
CA ILE A 39 -12.08 13.13 6.26
C ILE A 39 -13.55 13.59 6.32
N SER A 40 -13.82 14.73 6.96
CA SER A 40 -15.15 15.32 7.08
C SER A 40 -15.79 15.71 5.74
N GLU A 41 -15.01 15.92 4.67
CA GLU A 41 -15.54 16.25 3.34
C GLU A 41 -15.84 15.00 2.48
N THR A 42 -15.43 13.81 2.93
CA THR A 42 -15.67 12.53 2.22
C THR A 42 -17.15 12.25 1.94
N PRO A 43 -18.11 12.51 2.86
CA PRO A 43 -19.53 12.30 2.59
C PRO A 43 -20.08 13.21 1.49
N THR A 44 -19.65 14.48 1.46
CA THR A 44 -20.03 15.45 0.42
C THR A 44 -19.53 14.99 -0.95
N PHE A 45 -18.29 14.48 -1.00
CA PHE A 45 -17.71 13.89 -2.19
C PHE A 45 -18.47 12.64 -2.68
N ILE A 46 -18.78 11.70 -1.79
CA ILE A 46 -19.55 10.50 -2.12
C ILE A 46 -20.95 10.89 -2.65
N ASN A 47 -21.59 11.90 -2.06
CA ASN A 47 -22.89 12.37 -2.52
C ASN A 47 -22.81 12.99 -3.92
N TYR A 48 -21.78 13.80 -4.21
CA TYR A 48 -21.56 14.36 -5.54
C TYR A 48 -21.29 13.29 -6.60
N LEU A 49 -20.44 12.31 -6.29
CA LEU A 49 -20.22 11.15 -7.18
C LEU A 49 -21.51 10.36 -7.39
N SER A 50 -22.29 10.14 -6.34
CA SER A 50 -23.59 9.46 -6.43
C SER A 50 -24.53 10.22 -7.36
N GLN A 51 -24.57 11.56 -7.30
CA GLN A 51 -25.37 12.38 -8.20
C GLN A 51 -24.93 12.28 -9.65
N ILE A 52 -23.62 12.36 -9.95
CA ILE A 52 -23.14 12.26 -11.34
C ILE A 52 -23.29 10.84 -11.89
N THR A 53 -23.08 9.83 -11.05
CA THR A 53 -23.19 8.42 -11.45
C THR A 53 -24.63 7.90 -11.42
N SER A 54 -25.58 8.67 -10.89
CA SER A 54 -27.01 8.32 -10.86
C SER A 54 -27.70 8.45 -12.22
N CYS A 55 -27.05 9.05 -13.22
CA CYS A 55 -27.54 9.07 -14.59
C CYS A 55 -27.57 7.64 -15.16
N ALA A 56 -28.57 7.31 -16.00
CA ALA A 56 -28.82 5.96 -16.54
C ALA A 56 -27.72 5.41 -17.49
N HIS A 57 -26.55 6.03 -17.53
CA HIS A 57 -25.48 5.78 -18.47
C HIS A 57 -24.25 5.21 -17.76
N PRO A 58 -23.51 4.27 -18.37
CA PRO A 58 -22.32 3.69 -17.78
C PRO A 58 -21.29 4.78 -17.49
N SER A 59 -20.98 4.94 -16.20
CA SER A 59 -20.08 5.97 -15.69
C SER A 59 -18.70 5.40 -15.37
N ILE A 60 -17.65 6.07 -15.80
CA ILE A 60 -16.26 5.71 -15.48
C ILE A 60 -15.67 6.81 -14.59
N VAL A 61 -15.18 6.43 -13.41
CA VAL A 61 -14.50 7.33 -12.47
C VAL A 61 -13.02 6.97 -12.44
N ILE A 62 -12.14 7.93 -12.72
CA ILE A 62 -10.68 7.72 -12.79
C ILE A 62 -9.98 8.86 -12.04
N GLY A 63 -8.97 8.55 -11.23
CA GLY A 63 -8.22 9.58 -10.49
C GLY A 63 -7.22 9.06 -9.48
N ASP A 64 -6.49 9.98 -8.86
CA ASP A 64 -5.67 9.72 -7.67
C ASP A 64 -6.53 9.92 -6.41
N PHE A 65 -6.81 8.81 -5.71
CA PHE A 65 -7.72 8.77 -4.57
C PHE A 65 -7.05 8.89 -3.21
N ASN A 66 -5.71 9.01 -3.14
CA ASN A 66 -4.97 9.18 -1.88
C ASN A 66 -5.55 8.38 -0.71
N TYR A 67 -5.78 7.07 -0.92
CA TYR A 67 -6.47 6.22 0.04
C TYR A 67 -5.73 6.20 1.39
N PRO A 68 -6.44 6.15 2.54
CA PRO A 68 -5.90 6.29 3.90
C PRO A 68 -4.93 5.18 4.35
N THR A 69 -4.58 4.21 3.50
CA THR A 69 -3.68 3.09 3.82
C THR A 69 -2.23 3.31 3.40
N ILE A 70 -1.89 4.45 2.79
CA ILE A 70 -0.50 4.82 2.54
C ILE A 70 0.05 5.45 3.83
N ASP A 71 0.97 4.73 4.50
CA ASP A 71 1.63 5.20 5.71
C ASP A 71 2.73 6.21 5.35
N TRP A 72 2.32 7.47 5.22
CA TRP A 72 3.22 8.61 5.02
C TRP A 72 3.87 8.97 6.35
N TYR A 73 5.20 8.94 6.44
CA TYR A 73 5.89 9.46 7.63
C TYR A 73 6.51 10.83 7.37
N THR A 74 6.58 11.62 8.44
CA THR A 74 7.14 12.96 8.46
C THR A 74 8.66 12.94 8.25
N ASN A 75 9.15 13.72 7.29
CA ASN A 75 10.58 13.85 7.04
C ASN A 75 11.16 15.06 7.77
N PHE A 76 11.39 14.90 9.06
CA PHE A 76 11.97 15.93 9.93
C PHE A 76 13.32 16.49 9.45
N SER A 77 14.08 15.73 8.64
CA SER A 77 15.36 16.19 8.09
C SER A 77 15.24 17.27 7.01
N LEU A 78 14.06 17.40 6.39
CA LEU A 78 13.77 18.42 5.37
C LEU A 78 12.73 19.43 5.87
N ALA A 79 12.38 19.39 7.15
CA ALA A 79 11.44 20.34 7.74
C ALA A 79 12.06 21.76 7.74
N ASN A 80 11.22 22.75 7.45
CA ASN A 80 11.63 24.14 7.59
C ASN A 80 11.48 24.59 9.05
N TRP A 81 12.50 24.28 9.85
CA TRP A 81 12.51 24.55 11.29
C TRP A 81 12.51 26.04 11.60
N ASP A 82 13.03 26.90 10.73
CA ASP A 82 13.04 28.35 10.95
C ASP A 82 11.61 28.90 10.99
N ILE A 83 10.75 28.45 10.05
CA ILE A 83 9.35 28.85 10.02
C ILE A 83 8.59 28.28 11.22
N VAL A 84 8.77 27.00 11.54
CA VAL A 84 8.13 26.35 12.69
C VAL A 84 8.49 27.06 14.00
N ASN A 85 9.78 27.35 14.21
CA ASN A 85 10.26 28.06 15.39
C ASN A 85 9.71 29.50 15.44
N SER A 86 9.62 30.18 14.30
CA SER A 86 9.03 31.53 14.26
C SER A 86 7.56 31.52 14.66
N HIS A 87 6.78 30.53 14.21
CA HIS A 87 5.38 30.41 14.56
C HIS A 87 5.17 30.08 16.03
N ILE A 88 6.01 29.22 16.61
CA ILE A 88 5.98 28.91 18.04
C ILE A 88 6.37 30.14 18.87
N ALA A 89 7.39 30.88 18.44
CA ALA A 89 7.88 32.07 19.15
C ALA A 89 6.91 33.25 19.07
N CYS A 90 6.20 33.41 17.95
CA CYS A 90 5.22 34.47 17.75
C CYS A 90 3.83 34.13 18.30
N HIS A 91 3.61 32.90 18.79
CA HIS A 91 2.33 32.52 19.37
C HIS A 91 2.21 33.07 20.80
N ASP A 92 1.14 33.80 21.07
CA ASP A 92 0.86 34.33 22.40
C ASP A 92 0.37 33.22 23.33
N TRP A 93 1.33 32.54 23.96
CA TRP A 93 1.07 31.46 24.91
C TRP A 93 0.32 31.92 26.16
N THR A 94 0.44 33.19 26.53
CA THR A 94 -0.24 33.72 27.72
C THR A 94 -1.74 33.75 27.50
N ILE A 95 -2.19 34.22 26.34
CA ILE A 95 -3.62 34.19 25.97
C ILE A 95 -4.06 32.77 25.63
N ALA A 96 -3.25 32.02 24.88
CA ALA A 96 -3.60 30.69 24.39
C ALA A 96 -3.80 29.67 25.51
N LEU A 97 -3.06 29.81 26.62
CA LEU A 97 -3.14 28.92 27.77
C LEU A 97 -3.98 29.50 28.93
N LEU A 98 -4.54 30.70 28.77
CA LEU A 98 -5.34 31.35 29.79
C LEU A 98 -6.57 30.52 30.13
N ASN A 99 -6.84 30.35 31.43
CA ASN A 99 -7.98 29.60 31.97
C ASN A 99 -8.07 28.13 31.51
N LYS A 100 -6.97 27.54 31.00
CA LYS A 100 -6.90 26.12 30.68
C LYS A 100 -6.35 25.32 31.86
N THR A 101 -6.91 24.15 32.10
CA THR A 101 -6.29 23.14 32.98
C THR A 101 -5.00 22.61 32.36
N ALA A 102 -4.13 21.97 33.15
CA ALA A 102 -2.87 21.41 32.65
C ALA A 102 -3.07 20.43 31.47
N THR A 103 -4.12 19.61 31.52
CA THR A 103 -4.46 18.65 30.46
C THR A 103 -4.94 19.35 29.19
N GLU A 104 -5.78 20.37 29.33
CA GLU A 104 -6.27 21.15 28.19
C GLU A 104 -5.18 22.01 27.57
N ALA A 105 -4.29 22.58 28.40
CA ALA A 105 -3.11 23.32 27.97
C ALA A 105 -2.15 22.40 27.19
N TYR A 106 -1.87 21.20 27.70
CA TYR A 106 -1.04 20.22 27.01
C TYR A 106 -1.66 19.75 25.70
N SER A 107 -2.97 19.48 25.69
CA SER A 107 -3.70 19.08 24.48
C SER A 107 -3.69 20.19 23.44
N TYR A 108 -3.90 21.44 23.86
CA TYR A 108 -3.84 22.60 22.99
C TYR A 108 -2.44 22.80 22.40
N PHE A 109 -1.40 22.78 23.23
CA PHE A 109 -0.01 22.87 22.79
C PHE A 109 0.34 21.76 21.80
N SER A 110 -0.02 20.51 22.13
CA SER A 110 0.24 19.35 21.28
C SER A 110 -0.46 19.49 19.93
N ASN A 111 -1.72 19.91 19.91
CA ASN A 111 -2.48 20.11 18.67
C ASN A 111 -1.90 21.26 17.83
N PHE A 112 -1.51 22.36 18.48
CA PHE A 112 -0.88 23.49 17.80
C PHE A 112 0.45 23.09 17.15
N VAL A 113 1.33 22.42 17.90
CA VAL A 113 2.63 21.97 17.37
C VAL A 113 2.44 20.91 16.29
N ASN A 114 1.56 19.93 16.49
CA ASN A 114 1.27 18.93 15.46
C ASN A 114 0.71 19.58 14.18
N GLY A 115 -0.17 20.58 14.30
CA GLY A 115 -0.67 21.33 13.15
C GLY A 115 0.43 22.09 12.40
N LEU A 116 1.42 22.66 13.10
CA LEU A 116 2.60 23.25 12.46
C LEU A 116 3.47 22.19 11.78
N LEU A 117 3.64 21.02 12.42
CA LEU A 117 4.41 19.93 11.83
C LEU A 117 3.74 19.39 10.57
N ASP A 118 2.42 19.23 10.57
CA ASP A 118 1.66 18.79 9.39
C ASP A 118 1.74 19.79 8.24
N ALA A 119 1.82 21.10 8.54
CA ALA A 119 1.92 22.15 7.53
C ALA A 119 3.33 22.32 6.96
N PHE A 120 4.38 22.15 7.78
CA PHE A 120 5.75 22.56 7.43
C PHE A 120 6.78 21.42 7.40
N VAL A 121 6.40 20.19 7.76
CA VAL A 121 7.25 19.00 7.62
C VAL A 121 6.81 18.23 6.37
N PRO A 122 7.65 18.16 5.32
CA PRO A 122 7.29 17.42 4.12
C PRO A 122 7.16 15.92 4.44
N LEU A 123 6.13 15.30 3.86
CA LEU A 123 5.92 13.86 3.94
C LEU A 123 6.89 13.13 3.02
N LYS A 124 7.35 11.96 3.47
CA LYS A 124 8.22 11.09 2.68
C LYS A 124 7.60 9.72 2.54
N VAL A 125 7.60 9.23 1.30
CA VAL A 125 7.31 7.83 1.01
C VAL A 125 8.41 6.97 1.62
N PRO A 126 8.09 5.88 2.35
CA PRO A 126 9.09 4.95 2.80
C PRO A 126 10.04 4.52 1.68
N LYS A 127 11.32 4.85 1.84
CA LYS A 127 12.37 4.10 1.14
C LYS A 127 12.29 2.69 1.70
N SER A 128 12.19 1.67 0.85
CA SER A 128 12.15 0.28 1.34
C SER A 128 13.37 0.08 2.24
N SER A 129 13.08 -0.17 3.52
CA SER A 129 13.99 0.08 4.65
C SER A 129 15.19 -0.87 4.71
N SER A 130 15.26 -1.81 3.78
CA SER A 130 16.01 -3.02 4.01
C SER A 130 17.50 -2.90 3.64
N GLY A 131 17.92 -1.83 2.96
CA GLY A 131 19.30 -1.69 2.46
C GLY A 131 19.72 -2.82 1.49
N TYR A 132 18.80 -3.73 1.17
CA TYR A 132 19.03 -4.87 0.33
C TYR A 132 18.79 -4.55 -1.14
N PRO A 133 19.41 -5.31 -2.06
CA PRO A 133 19.01 -5.31 -3.46
C PRO A 133 17.49 -5.53 -3.63
N LYS A 134 16.90 -4.97 -4.68
CA LYS A 134 15.45 -4.93 -4.94
C LYS A 134 14.74 -6.27 -4.68
N PHE A 135 15.31 -7.40 -5.12
CA PHE A 135 14.70 -8.72 -4.94
C PHE A 135 14.63 -9.18 -3.47
N LEU A 136 15.66 -8.86 -2.67
CA LEU A 136 15.69 -9.15 -1.23
C LEU A 136 14.79 -8.18 -0.47
N SER A 137 14.74 -6.91 -0.87
CA SER A 137 13.84 -5.95 -0.24
C SER A 137 12.38 -6.36 -0.41
N ILE A 138 11.97 -6.80 -1.60
CA ILE A 138 10.59 -7.27 -1.83
C ILE A 138 10.25 -8.46 -0.92
N LEU A 139 11.20 -9.40 -0.75
CA LEU A 139 11.00 -10.54 0.15
C LEU A 139 10.94 -10.12 1.62
N HIS A 140 11.81 -9.20 2.02
CA HIS A 140 11.83 -8.63 3.36
C HIS A 140 10.52 -7.91 3.68
N ASP A 141 10.07 -7.01 2.81
CA ASP A 141 8.85 -6.22 3.03
C ASP A 141 7.60 -7.11 3.06
N ARG A 142 7.60 -8.19 2.27
CA ARG A 142 6.53 -9.20 2.32
C ARG A 142 6.58 -10.01 3.61
N LEU A 143 7.78 -10.36 4.09
CA LEU A 143 7.97 -11.06 5.34
C LEU A 143 7.52 -10.21 6.53
N GLU A 144 7.92 -8.94 6.58
CA GLU A 144 7.47 -7.97 7.58
C GLU A 144 5.94 -7.91 7.65
N ARG A 145 5.28 -7.61 6.52
CA ARG A 145 3.81 -7.55 6.46
C ARG A 145 3.12 -8.83 6.95
N LEU A 146 3.64 -9.99 6.54
CA LEU A 146 3.06 -11.28 6.92
C LEU A 146 3.35 -11.62 8.38
N HIS A 147 4.55 -11.28 8.88
CA HIS A 147 4.95 -11.51 10.26
C HIS A 147 4.14 -10.62 11.21
N SER A 148 3.87 -9.36 10.85
CA SER A 148 2.98 -8.48 11.63
C SER A 148 1.55 -9.02 11.70
N ALA A 149 1.04 -9.59 10.60
CA ALA A 149 -0.33 -10.10 10.55
C ALA A 149 -0.49 -11.50 11.19
N ALA A 150 0.48 -12.39 11.03
CA ALA A 150 0.41 -13.79 11.46
C ALA A 150 1.82 -14.35 11.77
N PRO A 151 2.40 -14.06 12.95
CA PRO A 151 3.82 -14.29 13.21
C PRO A 151 4.21 -15.78 13.27
N ASN A 152 3.30 -16.64 13.72
CA ASN A 152 3.55 -18.06 14.00
C ASN A 152 2.92 -19.01 12.97
N CYS A 153 2.45 -18.51 11.83
CA CYS A 153 1.88 -19.38 10.80
C CYS A 153 2.98 -20.01 9.94
N ASP A 154 2.71 -21.21 9.43
CA ASP A 154 3.65 -21.94 8.56
C ASP A 154 4.08 -21.11 7.35
N SER A 155 3.17 -20.28 6.82
CA SER A 155 3.47 -19.37 5.72
C SER A 155 4.52 -18.32 6.08
N THR A 156 4.48 -17.79 7.31
CA THR A 156 5.50 -16.86 7.83
C THR A 156 6.83 -17.56 8.05
N HIS A 157 6.83 -18.77 8.63
CA HIS A 157 8.04 -19.59 8.79
C HIS A 157 8.68 -19.94 7.44
N MET A 158 7.88 -20.33 6.45
CA MET A 158 8.35 -20.62 5.09
C MET A 158 8.90 -19.38 4.39
N LEU A 159 8.22 -18.24 4.50
CA LEU A 159 8.67 -16.99 3.89
C LEU A 159 9.96 -16.49 4.55
N ARG A 160 10.10 -16.64 5.86
CA ARG A 160 11.33 -16.38 6.61
C ARG A 160 12.47 -17.28 6.16
N ALA A 161 12.22 -18.58 6.01
CA ALA A 161 13.21 -19.53 5.51
C ALA A 161 13.65 -19.18 4.07
N ARG A 162 12.70 -18.77 3.22
CA ARG A 162 12.99 -18.33 1.84
C ARG A 162 13.82 -17.05 1.81
N PHE A 163 13.48 -16.07 2.65
CA PHE A 163 14.27 -14.84 2.79
C PHE A 163 15.69 -15.15 3.25
N ASN A 164 15.86 -15.94 4.31
CA ASN A 164 17.18 -16.33 4.84
C ASN A 164 18.02 -17.09 3.81
N LYS A 165 17.40 -17.99 3.03
CA LYS A 165 18.08 -18.70 1.95
C LYS A 165 18.54 -17.75 0.85
N ALA A 166 17.67 -16.86 0.41
CA ALA A 166 18.00 -15.86 -0.62
C ALA A 166 19.09 -14.90 -0.14
N LEU A 167 19.05 -14.47 1.12
CA LEU A 167 20.06 -13.63 1.75
C LEU A 167 21.41 -14.35 1.78
N LYS A 168 21.44 -15.62 2.21
CA LYS A 168 22.66 -16.44 2.22
C LYS A 168 23.25 -16.60 0.82
N THR A 169 22.43 -16.91 -0.18
CA THR A 169 22.89 -17.04 -1.57
C THR A 169 23.44 -15.71 -2.11
N PHE A 170 22.80 -14.59 -1.77
CA PHE A 170 23.28 -13.27 -2.15
C PHE A 170 24.63 -12.93 -1.51
N GLU A 171 24.79 -13.20 -0.22
CA GLU A 171 26.04 -12.97 0.50
C GLU A 171 27.19 -13.81 -0.06
N ILE A 172 26.94 -15.10 -0.35
CA ILE A 172 27.92 -16.00 -1.00
C ILE A 172 28.31 -15.46 -2.37
N LYS A 173 27.32 -15.03 -3.18
CA LYS A 173 27.60 -14.45 -4.49
C LYS A 173 28.41 -13.16 -4.37
N ARG A 174 28.03 -12.27 -3.46
CA ARG A 174 28.72 -11.00 -3.21
C ARG A 174 30.19 -11.21 -2.81
N GLU A 175 30.44 -12.21 -1.97
CA GLU A 175 31.79 -12.61 -1.57
C GLU A 175 32.58 -13.22 -2.73
N SER A 176 31.96 -14.15 -3.48
CA SER A 176 32.59 -14.76 -4.65
C SER A 176 32.94 -13.72 -5.72
N ASP A 177 32.02 -12.79 -6.01
CA ASP A 177 32.24 -11.71 -6.96
C ASP A 177 33.36 -10.78 -6.45
N ALA A 178 33.44 -10.49 -5.16
CA ALA A 178 34.52 -9.68 -4.58
C ALA A 178 35.90 -10.34 -4.70
N ILE A 179 36.00 -11.67 -4.58
CA ILE A 179 37.26 -12.42 -4.64
C ILE A 179 37.68 -12.69 -6.10
N HIS A 180 36.74 -13.14 -6.94
CA HIS A 180 37.04 -13.68 -8.26
C HIS A 180 36.87 -12.70 -9.43
N SER A 181 36.26 -11.52 -9.22
CA SER A 181 36.07 -10.55 -10.31
C SER A 181 37.35 -9.87 -10.81
N GLY A 182 38.48 -10.07 -10.12
CA GLY A 182 39.74 -9.36 -10.42
C GLY A 182 39.69 -7.85 -10.15
N ASN A 183 38.58 -7.34 -9.61
CA ASN A 183 38.38 -5.92 -9.35
C ASN A 183 38.85 -5.58 -7.92
N ALA A 184 40.07 -5.06 -7.81
CA ALA A 184 40.66 -4.67 -6.53
C ALA A 184 39.76 -3.70 -5.73
N ASN A 185 39.08 -2.75 -6.39
CA ASN A 185 38.17 -1.82 -5.72
C ASN A 185 36.96 -2.53 -5.10
N LEU A 186 36.40 -3.54 -5.79
CA LEU A 186 35.29 -4.34 -5.28
C LEU A 186 35.72 -5.16 -4.06
N PHE A 187 36.91 -5.78 -4.13
CA PHE A 187 37.52 -6.53 -3.03
C PHE A 187 37.73 -5.64 -1.79
N PHE A 188 38.43 -4.49 -1.95
CA PHE A 188 38.66 -3.58 -0.83
C PHE A 188 37.37 -2.97 -0.27
N LYS A 189 36.34 -2.75 -1.11
CA LYS A 189 35.01 -2.31 -0.65
C LYS A 189 34.31 -3.38 0.17
N TYR A 190 34.41 -4.66 -0.23
CA TYR A 190 33.89 -5.78 0.54
C TYR A 190 34.62 -5.90 1.89
N CYS A 191 35.96 -5.86 1.92
CA CYS A 191 36.75 -5.84 3.14
C CYS A 191 36.33 -4.68 4.07
N LYS A 192 36.25 -3.44 3.55
CA LYS A 192 35.78 -2.28 4.32
C LYS A 192 34.39 -2.46 4.90
N SER A 193 33.49 -3.18 4.22
CA SER A 193 32.14 -3.46 4.74
C SER A 193 32.12 -4.45 5.90
N ARG A 194 33.12 -5.35 5.98
CA ARG A 194 33.30 -6.31 7.07
C ARG A 194 34.11 -5.75 8.25
N PHE A 195 35.08 -4.88 7.95
CA PHE A 195 35.94 -4.24 8.95
C PHE A 195 35.37 -2.93 9.48
N LYS A 196 34.36 -2.34 8.84
CA LYS A 196 33.66 -1.18 9.41
C LYS A 196 33.00 -1.63 10.72
N PRO A 197 33.31 -1.01 11.87
CA PRO A 197 32.39 -1.11 13.00
C PRO A 197 31.02 -0.63 12.51
N SER A 198 29.97 -1.38 12.83
CA SER A 198 28.58 -0.94 12.65
C SER A 198 28.52 0.54 13.04
N SER A 199 27.96 1.38 12.16
CA SER A 199 27.94 2.84 12.32
C SER A 199 27.80 3.25 13.78
N PRO A 200 28.56 4.25 14.28
CA PRO A 200 28.34 4.73 15.63
C PRO A 200 26.85 5.03 15.72
N SER A 201 26.15 4.28 16.56
CA SER A 201 24.75 4.54 16.87
C SER A 201 24.64 6.02 17.18
N LEU A 202 23.54 6.67 16.76
CA LEU A 202 23.21 8.02 17.23
C LEU A 202 23.62 8.10 18.70
N PRO A 203 24.47 9.07 19.09
CA PRO A 203 24.96 9.14 20.46
C PRO A 203 23.73 9.14 21.37
N GLY A 204 23.69 8.17 22.28
CA GLY A 204 22.56 8.06 23.19
C GLY A 204 22.39 9.37 23.95
N ILE A 205 21.15 9.74 24.26
CA ILE A 205 20.86 10.96 25.01
C ILE A 205 21.66 10.90 26.30
N VAL A 206 22.54 11.87 26.53
CA VAL A 206 23.34 11.96 27.74
C VAL A 206 22.68 12.91 28.73
N ASP A 207 22.78 12.61 30.02
CA ASP A 207 22.43 13.57 31.06
C ASP A 207 23.51 14.64 31.25
N GLY A 208 23.26 15.59 32.16
CA GLY A 208 24.23 16.64 32.51
C GLY A 208 25.53 16.14 33.16
N SER A 209 25.64 14.85 33.48
CA SER A 209 26.87 14.19 33.96
C SER A 209 27.63 13.44 32.86
N GLY A 210 27.08 13.40 31.64
CA GLY A 210 27.64 12.68 30.50
C GLY A 210 27.24 11.20 30.43
N ALA A 211 26.34 10.73 31.30
CA ALA A 211 25.89 9.34 31.31
C ALA A 211 24.81 9.10 30.26
N ILE A 212 24.93 8.00 29.49
CA ILE A 212 23.98 7.64 28.43
C ILE A 212 22.68 7.09 29.03
N LEU A 213 21.56 7.70 28.67
CA LEU A 213 20.22 7.36 29.14
C LEU A 213 19.58 6.28 28.26
N LEU A 214 19.48 5.07 28.82
CA LEU A 214 19.01 3.89 28.10
C LEU A 214 17.50 3.64 28.27
N THR A 215 16.92 3.94 29.43
CA THR A 215 15.50 3.70 29.69
C THR A 215 14.63 4.94 29.52
N ASN A 216 13.35 4.75 29.17
CA ASN A 216 12.39 5.85 29.05
C ASN A 216 12.17 6.58 30.39
N LYS A 217 12.30 5.86 31.51
CA LYS A 217 12.22 6.42 32.86
C LYS A 217 13.39 7.36 33.14
N ASP A 218 14.60 6.97 32.75
CA ASP A 218 15.80 7.79 32.97
C ASP A 218 15.76 9.05 32.09
N LYS A 219 15.30 8.92 30.84
CA LYS A 219 15.07 10.06 29.93
C LYS A 219 14.05 11.04 30.50
N ALA A 220 12.90 10.55 30.95
CA ALA A 220 11.87 11.39 31.56
C ALA A 220 12.39 12.11 32.82
N THR A 221 13.17 11.41 33.64
CA THR A 221 13.78 11.97 34.85
C THR A 221 14.83 13.04 34.52
N ALA A 222 15.69 12.79 33.52
CA ALA A 222 16.69 13.75 33.08
C ALA A 222 16.07 14.99 32.45
N PHE A 223 15.04 14.83 31.61
CA PHE A 223 14.28 15.94 31.07
C PHE A 223 13.56 16.72 32.17
N SER A 224 12.91 16.05 33.12
CA SER A 224 12.27 16.70 34.26
C SER A 224 13.28 17.51 35.10
N LYS A 225 14.48 16.98 35.36
CA LYS A 225 15.57 17.71 36.04
C LYS A 225 16.09 18.90 35.24
N PHE A 226 16.22 18.74 33.92
CA PHE A 226 16.65 19.83 33.06
C PHE A 226 15.59 20.94 33.03
N PHE A 227 14.33 20.59 32.75
CA PHE A 227 13.23 21.55 32.68
C PHE A 227 12.95 22.24 34.02
N SER A 228 13.10 21.54 35.14
CA SER A 228 13.00 22.16 36.48
C SER A 228 14.15 23.13 36.77
N LYS A 229 15.35 22.90 36.20
CA LYS A 229 16.46 23.87 36.27
C LYS A 229 16.20 25.14 35.45
N VAL A 230 15.51 25.03 34.31
CA VAL A 230 15.15 26.20 33.46
C VAL A 230 13.82 26.83 33.88
N GLN A 231 13.14 26.27 34.89
CA GLN A 231 11.87 26.77 35.37
C GLN A 231 12.08 28.04 36.20
N THR A 232 11.51 29.15 35.74
CA THR A 232 11.25 30.32 36.59
C THR A 232 10.21 29.93 37.66
N PRO A 233 10.32 30.41 38.91
CA PRO A 233 9.48 29.93 40.02
C PRO A 233 7.98 30.04 39.70
N PRO A 234 7.19 28.97 39.83
CA PRO A 234 5.75 29.04 39.64
C PRO A 234 5.10 29.79 40.81
N MET A 235 4.25 30.77 40.49
CA MET A 235 3.26 31.25 41.46
C MET A 235 2.33 30.09 41.82
N ILE A 236 2.24 29.84 43.12
CA ILE A 236 1.66 28.66 43.76
C ILE A 236 0.18 28.49 43.37
N SER A 237 -0.21 27.32 42.87
CA SER A 237 -1.56 26.81 43.07
C SER A 237 -1.53 25.30 43.35
N VAL A 238 -2.37 24.87 44.29
CA VAL A 238 -2.44 23.50 44.82
C VAL A 238 -3.03 22.55 43.77
N LEU A 239 -2.41 21.39 43.57
CA LEU A 239 -2.89 20.33 42.66
C LEU A 239 -4.16 19.64 43.22
N PRO A 240 -5.20 19.36 42.40
CA PRO A 240 -6.32 18.54 42.82
C PRO A 240 -6.01 17.04 42.75
N LEU A 241 -6.67 16.26 43.62
CA LEU A 241 -6.53 14.80 43.75
C LEU A 241 -7.03 14.01 42.52
N PRO A 242 -6.52 12.79 42.29
CA PRO A 242 -6.83 11.98 41.10
C PRO A 242 -8.24 11.38 41.13
N PRO A 243 -8.87 11.14 39.97
CA PRO A 243 -10.17 10.48 39.86
C PRO A 243 -10.05 8.94 39.98
N PRO A 244 -11.16 8.25 40.32
CA PRO A 244 -11.15 6.82 40.64
C PRO A 244 -11.00 5.91 39.41
N SER A 245 -10.39 4.75 39.66
CA SER A 245 -10.06 3.68 38.72
C SER A 245 -11.31 3.05 38.09
N GLY A 246 -11.53 3.22 36.77
CA GLY A 246 -12.69 2.57 36.14
C GLY A 246 -12.88 2.61 34.61
N THR A 247 -12.00 3.21 33.81
CA THR A 247 -12.23 3.28 32.35
C THR A 247 -11.07 2.65 31.57
N SER A 248 -11.13 1.34 31.35
CA SER A 248 -10.37 0.66 30.31
C SER A 248 -11.05 0.90 28.95
N PHE A 249 -10.26 1.27 27.95
CA PHE A 249 -10.69 1.51 26.57
C PHE A 249 -10.49 0.22 25.75
N ASP A 250 -11.58 -0.40 25.28
CA ASP A 250 -11.53 -1.57 24.39
C ASP A 250 -11.64 -1.15 22.92
N ILE A 251 -10.82 -1.78 22.07
CA ILE A 251 -10.82 -1.60 20.61
C ILE A 251 -11.75 -2.66 19.99
N PRO A 252 -12.65 -2.32 19.04
CA PRO A 252 -13.62 -3.26 18.51
C PRO A 252 -12.97 -4.32 17.61
N TYR A 253 -13.21 -5.59 17.95
CA TYR A 253 -12.88 -6.78 17.17
C TYR A 253 -13.83 -6.94 15.97
N ILE A 254 -13.30 -7.14 14.77
CA ILE A 254 -14.09 -7.45 13.56
C ILE A 254 -14.43 -8.95 13.58
N SER A 255 -15.72 -9.29 13.64
CA SER A 255 -16.20 -10.68 13.74
C SER A 255 -16.29 -11.38 12.37
N ILE A 256 -16.22 -12.72 12.42
CA ILE A 256 -16.31 -13.67 11.29
C ILE A 256 -17.60 -13.50 10.47
N GLU A 257 -18.65 -12.92 11.05
CA GLU A 257 -19.92 -12.65 10.36
C GLU A 257 -19.80 -11.67 9.20
N GLN A 258 -18.80 -10.77 9.20
CA GLN A 258 -18.58 -9.88 8.06
C GLN A 258 -18.00 -10.59 6.82
N ILE A 259 -17.36 -11.76 7.00
CA ILE A 259 -16.83 -12.58 5.89
C ILE A 259 -17.96 -13.38 5.22
N LEU A 260 -19.00 -13.75 5.97
CA LEU A 260 -20.17 -14.51 5.47
C LEU A 260 -21.17 -13.67 4.64
N ARG A 261 -20.94 -12.37 4.50
CA ARG A 261 -21.84 -11.44 3.77
C ARG A 261 -22.01 -11.78 2.28
N LEU A 262 -21.03 -12.41 1.65
CA LEU A 262 -21.09 -12.76 0.22
C LEU A 262 -22.10 -13.88 -0.06
N GLU A 263 -22.20 -14.86 0.85
CA GLU A 263 -23.12 -15.99 0.73
C GLU A 263 -24.56 -15.55 1.01
N HIS A 264 -24.76 -14.69 2.01
CA HIS A 264 -26.08 -14.15 2.35
C HIS A 264 -26.68 -13.24 1.26
N LEU A 265 -25.84 -12.49 0.54
CA LEU A 265 -26.28 -11.57 -0.52
C LEU A 265 -26.32 -12.20 -1.92
N GLN A 266 -26.01 -13.50 -2.05
CA GLN A 266 -25.88 -14.20 -3.34
C GLN A 266 -24.95 -13.48 -4.34
N LEU A 267 -23.91 -12.81 -3.83
CA LEU A 267 -23.01 -12.00 -4.66
C LEU A 267 -21.81 -12.82 -5.13
N GLU A 268 -21.50 -12.70 -6.42
CA GLU A 268 -20.31 -13.30 -7.02
C GLU A 268 -19.02 -12.72 -6.44
N THR A 269 -18.05 -13.59 -6.12
CA THR A 269 -16.75 -13.15 -5.62
C THR A 269 -16.03 -12.27 -6.64
N LEU A 270 -15.23 -11.31 -6.14
CA LEU A 270 -14.41 -10.46 -7.00
C LEU A 270 -13.41 -11.29 -7.83
N GLU A 271 -12.93 -12.41 -7.29
CA GLU A 271 -12.04 -13.34 -7.99
C GLU A 271 -12.74 -14.03 -9.17
N TYR A 272 -13.98 -14.52 -8.97
CA TYR A 272 -14.77 -15.14 -10.02
C TYR A 272 -15.07 -14.17 -11.17
N ARG A 273 -15.50 -12.95 -10.83
CA ARG A 273 -15.78 -11.90 -11.84
C ARG A 273 -14.54 -11.51 -12.65
N ARG A 274 -13.38 -11.43 -12.00
CA ARG A 274 -12.10 -11.16 -12.69
C ARG A 274 -11.70 -12.31 -13.61
N ALA A 275 -11.80 -13.56 -13.15
CA ALA A 275 -11.46 -14.73 -13.95
C ALA A 275 -12.37 -14.88 -15.18
N LEU A 276 -13.68 -14.60 -15.05
CA LEU A 276 -14.61 -14.58 -16.19
C LEU A 276 -14.23 -13.52 -17.23
N ASN A 277 -13.94 -12.30 -16.79
CA ASN A 277 -13.57 -11.21 -17.69
C ASN A 277 -12.26 -11.50 -18.43
N ASP A 278 -11.27 -12.08 -17.75
CA ASP A 278 -10.02 -12.49 -18.37
C ASP A 278 -10.25 -13.55 -19.47
N MET A 279 -11.11 -14.54 -19.23
CA MET A 279 -11.43 -15.58 -20.22
C MET A 279 -12.21 -15.02 -21.42
N TYR A 280 -13.11 -14.07 -21.20
CA TYR A 280 -13.80 -13.37 -22.30
C TYR A 280 -12.85 -12.54 -23.14
N PHE A 281 -11.91 -11.85 -22.48
CA PHE A 281 -10.89 -11.07 -23.16
C PHE A 281 -9.99 -11.97 -24.01
N LEU A 282 -9.52 -13.10 -23.48
CA LEU A 282 -8.71 -14.07 -24.24
C LEU A 282 -9.48 -14.66 -25.43
N PHE A 283 -10.76 -15.01 -25.25
CA PHE A 283 -11.59 -15.49 -26.35
C PHE A 283 -11.74 -14.44 -27.46
N ASP A 284 -12.11 -13.22 -27.08
CA ASP A 284 -12.36 -12.15 -28.05
C ASP A 284 -11.09 -11.74 -28.80
N SER A 285 -9.95 -11.71 -28.11
CA SER A 285 -8.66 -11.36 -28.70
C SER A 285 -8.11 -12.45 -29.62
N VAL A 286 -8.21 -13.73 -29.26
CA VAL A 286 -7.78 -14.84 -30.13
C VAL A 286 -8.61 -14.96 -31.40
N ASN A 287 -9.92 -14.70 -31.31
CA ASN A 287 -10.83 -14.77 -32.45
C ASN A 287 -10.90 -13.45 -33.24
N GLY A 288 -10.07 -12.45 -32.92
CA GLY A 288 -9.98 -11.20 -33.67
C GLY A 288 -11.15 -10.23 -33.46
N PHE A 289 -11.96 -10.42 -32.41
CA PHE A 289 -13.01 -9.47 -32.01
C PHE A 289 -12.47 -8.23 -31.27
N VAL A 290 -11.19 -8.24 -30.87
CA VAL A 290 -10.50 -7.12 -30.24
C VAL A 290 -9.32 -6.69 -31.12
N HIS A 291 -9.32 -5.43 -31.55
CA HIS A 291 -8.21 -4.80 -32.26
C HIS A 291 -7.17 -4.26 -31.28
N LEU A 292 -6.43 -5.17 -30.64
CA LEU A 292 -5.32 -4.84 -29.75
C LEU A 292 -4.09 -5.65 -30.17
N ASP A 293 -2.92 -5.00 -30.19
CA ASP A 293 -1.66 -5.72 -30.36
C ASP A 293 -1.38 -6.57 -29.11
N THR A 294 -1.57 -7.87 -29.24
CA THR A 294 -1.41 -8.84 -28.15
C THR A 294 -0.04 -9.51 -28.16
N SER A 295 0.84 -9.14 -29.10
CA SER A 295 2.16 -9.77 -29.31
C SER A 295 3.07 -9.69 -28.08
N ASN A 296 2.92 -8.63 -27.27
CA ASN A 296 3.65 -8.44 -26.02
C ASN A 296 3.01 -9.13 -24.81
N LEU A 297 1.77 -9.60 -24.94
CA LEU A 297 0.99 -10.27 -23.87
C LEU A 297 1.08 -11.78 -23.98
N TYR A 298 0.88 -12.31 -25.18
CA TYR A 298 1.00 -13.74 -25.50
C TYR A 298 1.24 -13.92 -26.99
N SER A 299 1.84 -15.05 -27.33
CA SER A 299 1.94 -15.53 -28.70
C SER A 299 0.99 -16.71 -28.89
N ILE A 300 0.31 -16.77 -30.03
CA ILE A 300 -0.35 -18.01 -30.45
C ILE A 300 0.80 -18.97 -30.76
N ALA A 301 0.94 -20.00 -29.94
CA ALA A 301 2.10 -20.87 -30.00
C ALA A 301 2.04 -21.70 -31.30
N PRO A 302 3.10 -21.71 -32.14
CA PRO A 302 3.21 -22.74 -33.16
C PRO A 302 3.49 -24.08 -32.46
N LEU A 303 2.69 -25.10 -32.75
CA LEU A 303 2.92 -26.45 -32.23
C LEU A 303 4.01 -27.13 -33.08
N SER A 304 5.28 -27.06 -32.64
CA SER A 304 6.36 -27.87 -33.24
C SER A 304 6.15 -29.37 -33.07
N ARG A 305 5.24 -29.79 -32.18
CA ARG A 305 4.64 -31.12 -32.11
C ARG A 305 3.18 -31.02 -31.68
N SER A 306 2.30 -31.75 -32.38
CA SER A 306 0.92 -31.98 -31.95
C SER A 306 0.90 -32.80 -30.66
N LEU A 307 0.43 -32.21 -29.56
CA LEU A 307 0.12 -32.95 -28.35
C LEU A 307 -1.30 -33.50 -28.49
N ARG A 308 -1.48 -34.82 -28.31
CA ARG A 308 -2.74 -35.55 -28.59
C ARG A 308 -3.98 -35.05 -27.83
N SER A 309 -3.83 -34.15 -26.86
CA SER A 309 -4.92 -33.64 -26.01
C SER A 309 -5.03 -32.11 -25.96
N SER A 310 -4.43 -31.39 -26.90
CA SER A 310 -4.42 -29.91 -26.90
C SER A 310 -5.18 -29.30 -28.07
N HIS A 311 -5.79 -28.13 -27.87
CA HIS A 311 -6.42 -27.34 -28.94
C HIS A 311 -5.39 -26.50 -29.72
N ASN A 312 -5.76 -26.08 -30.94
CA ASN A 312 -4.91 -25.31 -31.87
C ASN A 312 -4.74 -23.83 -31.50
N LEU A 313 -5.61 -23.29 -30.65
CA LEU A 313 -5.58 -21.89 -30.20
C LEU A 313 -4.77 -21.67 -28.91
N ARG A 314 -3.73 -22.47 -28.67
CA ARG A 314 -2.96 -22.36 -27.42
C ARG A 314 -2.13 -21.08 -27.39
N LEU A 315 -2.08 -20.50 -26.20
CA LEU A 315 -1.39 -19.25 -25.95
C LEU A 315 -0.18 -19.49 -25.04
N ALA A 316 0.95 -18.89 -25.40
CA ALA A 316 2.18 -18.94 -24.62
C ALA A 316 2.66 -17.53 -24.30
N ILE A 317 3.29 -17.37 -23.14
CA ILE A 317 3.91 -16.10 -22.77
C ILE A 317 5.11 -15.88 -23.71
N PRO A 318 5.26 -14.69 -24.35
CA PRO A 318 6.27 -14.46 -25.37
C PRO A 318 7.67 -14.19 -24.78
N PHE A 319 7.79 -14.19 -23.45
CA PHE A 319 9.01 -13.94 -22.71
C PHE A 319 9.22 -15.00 -21.61
N LEU A 320 10.48 -15.16 -21.20
CA LEU A 320 10.87 -16.16 -20.21
C LEU A 320 10.32 -15.78 -18.82
N MET A 321 9.41 -16.60 -18.29
CA MET A 321 8.88 -16.42 -16.95
C MET A 321 9.46 -17.47 -15.99
N PRO A 322 9.98 -17.09 -14.80
CA PRO A 322 10.42 -18.06 -13.81
C PRO A 322 9.26 -18.97 -13.38
N VAL A 323 9.51 -20.28 -13.29
CA VAL A 323 8.50 -21.32 -13.00
C VAL A 323 7.73 -21.11 -11.68
N SER A 324 8.23 -20.22 -10.80
CA SER A 324 7.65 -19.90 -9.50
C SER A 324 6.79 -18.62 -9.47
N PHE A 325 6.63 -17.95 -10.61
CA PHE A 325 5.75 -16.78 -10.74
C PHE A 325 4.41 -17.21 -11.32
N SER A 326 3.31 -16.90 -10.64
CA SER A 326 1.97 -16.87 -11.23
C SER A 326 1.55 -15.41 -11.39
N SER A 327 1.51 -14.93 -12.63
CA SER A 327 0.95 -13.61 -12.96
C SER A 327 -0.53 -13.73 -13.29
N CYS A 328 -1.26 -12.61 -13.33
CA CYS A 328 -2.65 -12.62 -13.82
C CYS A 328 -2.72 -13.22 -15.23
N ALA A 329 -1.83 -12.78 -16.11
CA ALA A 329 -1.69 -13.32 -17.46
C ALA A 329 -1.40 -14.83 -17.46
N SER A 330 -0.44 -15.31 -16.66
CA SER A 330 -0.08 -16.74 -16.67
C SER A 330 -1.21 -17.64 -16.15
N ARG A 331 -2.02 -17.17 -15.20
CA ARG A 331 -3.19 -17.92 -14.68
C ARG A 331 -4.28 -18.05 -15.74
N SER A 332 -4.64 -16.95 -16.38
CA SER A 332 -5.70 -16.92 -17.39
C SER A 332 -5.30 -17.70 -18.65
N LEU A 333 -4.01 -17.64 -19.04
CA LEU A 333 -3.46 -18.48 -20.12
C LEU A 333 -3.43 -19.98 -19.77
N THR A 334 -3.15 -20.33 -18.51
CA THR A 334 -3.17 -21.72 -18.04
C THR A 334 -4.59 -22.29 -18.07
N LEU A 335 -5.57 -21.50 -17.63
CA LEU A 335 -6.99 -21.86 -17.70
C LEU A 335 -7.46 -22.02 -19.14
N TRP A 336 -7.15 -21.05 -20.00
CA TRP A 336 -7.43 -21.11 -21.45
C TRP A 336 -6.88 -22.39 -22.09
N ASN A 337 -5.61 -22.69 -21.84
CA ASN A 337 -4.95 -23.88 -22.40
C ASN A 337 -5.48 -25.22 -21.84
N SER A 338 -6.25 -25.19 -20.75
CA SER A 338 -6.89 -26.38 -20.16
C SER A 338 -8.28 -26.67 -20.76
N LEU A 339 -8.84 -25.73 -21.54
CA LEU A 339 -10.12 -25.92 -22.22
C LEU A 339 -10.00 -26.95 -23.36
N SER A 340 -11.11 -27.63 -23.65
CA SER A 340 -11.18 -28.56 -24.76
C SER A 340 -11.41 -27.84 -26.09
N THR A 341 -10.98 -28.45 -27.19
CA THR A 341 -11.16 -27.92 -28.56
C THR A 341 -12.61 -27.48 -28.85
N PRO A 342 -13.65 -28.26 -28.50
CA PRO A 342 -15.04 -27.85 -28.75
C PRO A 342 -15.45 -26.58 -28.03
N VAL A 343 -14.85 -26.26 -26.88
CA VAL A 343 -15.17 -25.07 -26.09
C VAL A 343 -14.53 -23.83 -26.69
N VAL A 344 -13.26 -23.90 -27.10
CA VAL A 344 -12.55 -22.74 -27.67
C VAL A 344 -13.03 -22.36 -29.08
N THR A 345 -13.70 -23.27 -29.79
CA THR A 345 -14.29 -23.03 -31.12
C THR A 345 -15.78 -22.64 -31.07
N LEU A 346 -16.38 -22.52 -29.87
CA LEU A 346 -17.76 -22.06 -29.75
C LEU A 346 -17.94 -20.65 -30.31
N PRO A 347 -19.12 -20.31 -30.86
CA PRO A 347 -19.44 -18.92 -31.16
C PRO A 347 -19.43 -18.06 -29.89
N ARG A 348 -19.12 -16.77 -30.04
CA ARG A 348 -18.88 -15.82 -28.94
C ARG A 348 -19.94 -15.82 -27.83
N ILE A 349 -21.22 -15.84 -28.19
CA ILE A 349 -22.32 -15.81 -27.23
C ILE A 349 -22.48 -17.16 -26.50
N PRO A 350 -22.57 -18.31 -27.20
CA PRO A 350 -22.52 -19.65 -26.58
C PRO A 350 -21.34 -19.86 -25.63
N TYR A 351 -20.14 -19.40 -26.01
CA TYR A 351 -18.94 -19.48 -25.16
C TYR A 351 -19.13 -18.74 -23.83
N ARG A 352 -19.58 -17.48 -23.89
CA ARG A 352 -19.80 -16.64 -22.70
C ARG A 352 -20.86 -17.24 -21.76
N ASN A 353 -21.92 -17.79 -22.33
CA ASN A 353 -23.01 -18.44 -21.58
C ASN A 353 -22.54 -19.75 -20.91
N LEU A 354 -21.71 -20.54 -21.59
CA LEU A 354 -21.14 -21.77 -21.03
C LEU A 354 -20.28 -21.46 -19.80
N LEU A 355 -19.37 -20.48 -19.89
CA LEU A 355 -18.48 -20.14 -18.78
C LEU A 355 -19.23 -19.61 -17.54
N ARG A 356 -20.31 -18.84 -17.71
CA ARG A 356 -21.15 -18.40 -16.57
C ARG A 356 -21.87 -19.54 -15.88
N ARG A 357 -22.25 -20.57 -16.64
CA ARG A 357 -22.99 -21.74 -16.13
C ARG A 357 -22.07 -22.81 -15.56
N THR A 358 -20.76 -22.69 -15.73
CA THR A 358 -19.79 -23.69 -15.28
C THR A 358 -18.66 -23.03 -14.46
N PRO A 359 -18.93 -22.56 -13.23
CA PRO A 359 -17.97 -21.77 -12.44
C PRO A 359 -16.66 -22.50 -12.16
N LEU A 360 -16.73 -23.82 -11.99
CA LEU A 360 -15.61 -24.73 -11.77
C LEU A 360 -14.62 -24.81 -12.95
N SER A 361 -15.02 -24.33 -14.14
CA SER A 361 -14.15 -24.29 -15.33
C SER A 361 -13.31 -23.01 -15.43
N VAL A 362 -13.65 -21.98 -14.64
CA VAL A 362 -13.05 -20.63 -14.71
C VAL A 362 -12.27 -20.31 -13.43
N LEU A 363 -12.60 -20.96 -12.31
CA LEU A 363 -11.84 -20.82 -11.08
C LEU A 363 -10.68 -21.83 -11.05
N PRO A 364 -9.45 -21.39 -10.73
CA PRO A 364 -8.38 -22.34 -10.42
C PRO A 364 -8.82 -23.19 -9.21
N LYS A 365 -8.58 -24.51 -9.27
CA LYS A 365 -8.79 -25.38 -8.09
C LYS A 365 -8.05 -24.75 -6.91
N SER A 366 -8.77 -24.39 -5.85
CA SER A 366 -8.15 -23.84 -4.66
C SER A 366 -7.10 -24.83 -4.15
N HIS A 367 -5.86 -24.35 -4.01
CA HIS A 367 -4.81 -25.16 -3.35
C HIS A 367 -5.06 -25.30 -1.84
N ILE A 368 -6.05 -24.56 -1.31
CA ILE A 368 -6.61 -24.78 0.01
C ILE A 368 -7.68 -25.87 -0.14
N LYS A 369 -7.32 -27.09 0.24
CA LYS A 369 -8.32 -28.07 0.70
C LYS A 369 -8.68 -27.64 2.12
N LEU A 370 -9.96 -27.35 2.35
CA LEU A 370 -10.50 -27.24 3.70
C LEU A 370 -10.37 -28.57 4.42
#